data_AF-A0A4Q4WTC5-F1
#
_entry.id   AF-A0A4Q4WTC5-F1
#
_cell.length_a   1.000
_cell.length_b   1.000
_cell.length_c   1.000
_cell.angle_alpha   90.00
_cell.angle_beta   90.00
_cell.angle_gamma   90.00
#
_symmetry.space_group_name_H-M   'P 1'
#
loop_
_entity.id
_entity.type
_entity.pdbx_description
1 polymer ?
#
loop_
_entity_poly.entity_id
_entity_poly.type
_entity_poly.pdbx_seq_one_letter_code
_entity_poly.pdbx_strand_id
1 'polypeptide(L)'
;MIHTLQFLGGFMRSEQKYSLAMRSLHWLVFLAVTIAVVAIEIHDFFPKGSTARTAAFAVHQTAGLSVLALMVLRLFVRWGTQPPAPVPGPQLLQRAACLTHGVLYLLMVGMPILGVLALAWGGQELGEPQQGGA
;
A
#
# COMPACT_ATOMS: atom_id res chain seq x y z
N MET A 1 -54.82 6.60 18.74
CA MET A 1 -53.93 6.57 19.92
C MET A 1 -52.53 6.23 19.44
N ILE A 2 -51.68 7.25 19.33
CA ILE A 2 -50.50 7.33 18.46
C ILE A 2 -49.25 6.90 19.27
N HIS A 3 -48.93 5.61 19.30
CA HIS A 3 -47.76 5.09 20.05
C HIS A 3 -46.91 4.06 19.28
N THR A 4 -47.07 3.92 17.95
CA THR A 4 -46.41 2.85 17.17
C THR A 4 -45.34 3.30 16.18
N LEU A 5 -44.86 4.55 16.26
CA LEU A 5 -43.87 5.08 15.30
C LEU A 5 -42.49 5.44 15.91
N GLN A 6 -42.18 5.03 17.14
CA GLN A 6 -40.84 5.21 17.71
C GLN A 6 -39.84 4.10 17.36
N PHE A 7 -40.26 3.02 16.69
CA PHE A 7 -39.37 1.88 16.39
C PHE A 7 -38.48 2.05 15.14
N LEU A 8 -38.68 3.12 14.36
CA LEU A 8 -37.90 3.42 13.14
C LEU A 8 -36.90 4.59 13.29
N GLY A 9 -36.83 5.21 14.47
CA GLY A 9 -35.94 6.35 14.73
C GLY A 9 -34.53 5.99 15.25
N GLY A 10 -34.27 4.71 15.57
CA GLY A 10 -33.02 4.27 16.20
C GLY A 10 -31.86 3.97 15.26
N PHE A 11 -32.08 3.93 13.93
CA PHE A 11 -31.03 3.52 12.98
C PHE A 11 -30.13 4.69 12.50
N MET A 12 -30.49 5.93 12.81
CA MET A 12 -29.77 7.13 12.35
C MET A 12 -28.95 7.79 13.46
N ARG A 13 -27.96 7.05 13.96
CA ARG A 13 -26.72 7.62 14.50
C ARG A 13 -25.55 6.73 14.11
N SER A 14 -25.30 6.63 12.80
CA SER A 14 -24.03 6.11 12.34
C SER A 14 -22.98 7.17 12.62
N GLU A 15 -22.18 6.95 13.67
CA GLU A 15 -20.82 7.49 13.79
C GLU A 15 -20.20 7.61 12.38
N GLN A 16 -19.71 8.80 11.99
CA GLN A 16 -19.06 9.00 10.69
C GLN A 16 -17.81 8.13 10.59
N LYS A 17 -17.99 6.88 10.17
CA LYS A 17 -16.94 5.87 10.03
C LYS A 17 -16.58 5.73 8.56
N TYR A 18 -15.30 5.53 8.29
CA TYR A 18 -14.83 5.19 6.95
C TYR A 18 -15.62 4.01 6.37
N SER A 19 -15.89 4.06 5.05
CA SER A 19 -16.58 2.98 4.34
C SER A 19 -15.87 1.63 4.58
N LEU A 20 -16.64 0.54 4.55
CA LEU A 20 -16.06 -0.80 4.69
C LEU A 20 -14.96 -1.05 3.64
N ALA A 21 -15.17 -0.59 2.40
CA ALA A 21 -14.18 -0.67 1.32
C ALA A 21 -12.85 0.01 1.68
N MET A 22 -12.89 1.25 2.20
CA MET A 22 -11.66 1.98 2.59
C MET A 22 -10.92 1.29 3.74
N ARG A 23 -11.65 0.72 4.71
CA ARG A 23 -11.05 -0.04 5.82
C ARG A 23 -10.41 -1.33 5.33
N SER A 24 -11.11 -2.11 4.49
CA SER A 24 -10.57 -3.34 3.93
C SER A 24 -9.33 -3.08 3.10
N LEU A 25 -9.35 -2.07 2.22
CA LEU A 25 -8.18 -1.69 1.41
C LEU A 25 -6.99 -1.25 2.27
N HIS A 26 -7.23 -0.53 3.36
CA HIS A 26 -6.16 -0.15 4.28
C HIS A 26 -5.47 -1.38 4.89
N TRP A 27 -6.24 -2.34 5.38
CA TRP A 27 -5.69 -3.57 5.96
C TRP A 27 -5.00 -4.46 4.93
N LEU A 28 -5.53 -4.55 3.71
CA LEU A 28 -4.88 -5.29 2.61
C LEU A 28 -3.53 -4.66 2.24
N VAL A 29 -3.47 -3.33 2.13
CA VAL A 29 -2.22 -2.61 1.89
C VAL A 29 -1.24 -2.87 3.02
N PHE A 30 -1.68 -2.78 4.28
CA PHE A 30 -0.83 -3.05 5.45
C PHE A 30 -0.25 -4.47 5.41
N LEU A 31 -1.07 -5.48 5.10
CA LEU A 31 -0.63 -6.86 4.98
C LEU A 31 0.39 -7.04 3.85
N ALA A 32 0.13 -6.48 2.67
CA ALA A 32 1.02 -6.58 1.52
C ALA A 32 2.39 -5.91 1.79
N VAL A 33 2.40 -4.74 2.45
CA VAL A 33 3.63 -4.07 2.88
C VAL A 33 4.38 -4.91 3.90
N THR A 34 3.68 -5.48 4.88
CA THR A 34 4.29 -6.33 5.90
C THR A 34 4.97 -7.54 5.26
N ILE A 35 4.31 -8.21 4.31
CA ILE A 35 4.90 -9.32 3.56
C ILE A 35 6.15 -8.87 2.80
N ALA A 36 6.09 -7.73 2.09
CA ALA A 36 7.22 -7.23 1.31
C ALA A 36 8.43 -6.91 2.20
N VAL A 37 8.22 -6.23 3.33
CA VAL A 37 9.28 -5.89 4.28
C VAL A 37 9.84 -7.14 4.94
N VAL A 38 9.00 -8.02 5.47
CA VAL A 38 9.47 -9.27 6.09
C VAL A 38 10.27 -10.10 5.09
N ALA A 39 9.81 -10.22 3.85
CA ALA A 39 10.50 -11.00 2.82
C ALA A 39 11.91 -10.47 2.50
N ILE A 40 12.12 -9.15 2.44
CA ILE A 40 13.44 -8.58 2.19
C ILE A 40 14.34 -8.60 3.43
N GLU A 41 13.77 -8.43 4.63
CA GLU A 41 14.53 -8.55 5.88
C GLU A 41 15.05 -9.98 6.08
N ILE A 42 14.22 -11.00 5.80
CA ILE A 42 14.67 -12.40 5.96
C ILE A 42 15.55 -12.90 4.82
N HIS A 43 15.53 -12.22 3.66
CA HIS A 43 16.32 -12.59 2.49
C HIS A 43 17.82 -12.68 2.82
N ASP A 44 18.32 -11.80 3.69
CA ASP A 44 19.73 -11.77 4.06
C ASP A 44 20.14 -12.85 5.06
N PHE A 45 19.19 -13.53 5.70
CA PHE A 45 19.47 -14.72 6.51
C PHE A 45 19.74 -15.96 5.65
N PHE A 46 19.36 -15.95 4.37
CA PHE A 46 19.57 -17.09 3.47
C PHE A 46 20.93 -16.99 2.74
N PRO A 47 21.66 -18.12 2.58
CA PRO A 47 22.89 -18.15 1.81
C PRO A 47 22.71 -17.65 0.37
N LYS A 48 23.72 -16.97 -0.16
CA LYS A 48 23.75 -16.53 -1.57
C LYS A 48 23.62 -17.75 -2.49
N GLY A 49 22.77 -17.65 -3.52
CA GLY A 49 22.50 -18.74 -4.46
C GLY A 49 21.51 -19.81 -3.96
N SER A 50 21.03 -19.74 -2.72
CA SER A 50 20.00 -20.66 -2.24
C SER A 50 18.63 -20.37 -2.85
N THR A 51 17.84 -21.42 -3.06
CA THR A 51 16.46 -21.32 -3.57
C THR A 51 15.57 -20.48 -2.65
N ALA A 52 15.77 -20.58 -1.33
CA ALA A 52 15.04 -19.80 -0.34
C ALA A 52 15.31 -18.29 -0.46
N ARG A 53 16.57 -17.90 -0.71
CA ARG A 53 16.93 -16.49 -0.95
C ARG A 53 16.22 -15.94 -2.19
N THR A 54 16.26 -16.67 -3.30
CA THR A 54 15.57 -16.28 -4.54
C THR A 54 14.05 -16.20 -4.35
N ALA A 55 13.47 -17.15 -3.61
CA ALA A 55 12.04 -17.14 -3.30
C ALA A 55 11.65 -15.94 -2.44
N ALA A 56 12.42 -15.61 -1.40
CA ALA A 56 12.19 -14.43 -0.55
C ALA A 56 12.23 -13.13 -1.38
N PHE A 57 13.19 -13.00 -2.29
CA PHE A 57 13.26 -11.86 -3.19
C PHE A 57 12.06 -11.80 -4.17
N ALA A 58 11.65 -12.93 -4.74
CA ALA A 58 10.47 -12.99 -5.61
C ALA A 58 9.17 -12.63 -4.86
N VAL A 59 9.03 -13.08 -3.60
CA VAL A 59 7.92 -12.68 -2.72
C VAL A 59 7.95 -11.17 -2.46
N HIS A 60 9.11 -10.59 -2.18
CA HIS A 60 9.26 -9.14 -2.01
C HIS A 60 8.80 -8.38 -3.26
N GLN A 61 9.25 -8.79 -4.45
CA GLN A 61 8.90 -8.14 -5.72
C GLN A 61 7.39 -8.21 -6.02
N THR A 62 6.80 -9.40 -5.90
CA THR A 62 5.37 -9.61 -6.15
C THR A 62 4.48 -8.92 -5.12
N ALA A 63 4.88 -8.91 -3.84
CA ALA A 63 4.22 -8.14 -2.80
C ALA A 63 4.33 -6.63 -3.06
N GLY A 64 5.51 -6.12 -3.44
CA GLY A 64 5.72 -4.72 -3.80
C GLY A 64 4.82 -4.25 -4.96
N LEU A 65 4.70 -5.07 -6.00
CA LEU A 65 3.79 -4.78 -7.12
C LEU A 65 2.31 -4.81 -6.68
N SER A 66 1.96 -5.73 -5.76
CA SER A 66 0.62 -5.80 -5.17
C SER A 66 0.30 -4.54 -4.36
N VAL A 67 1.27 -4.01 -3.59
CA VAL A 67 1.12 -2.73 -2.87
C VAL A 67 0.81 -1.60 -3.85
N LEU A 68 1.52 -1.51 -4.98
CA LEU A 68 1.26 -0.49 -5.99
C LEU A 68 -0.18 -0.60 -6.54
N ALA A 69 -0.61 -1.80 -6.93
CA ALA A 69 -1.96 -2.04 -7.43
C ALA A 69 -3.05 -1.69 -6.39
N LEU A 70 -2.86 -2.12 -5.14
CA LEU A 70 -3.79 -1.81 -4.05
C LEU A 70 -3.82 -0.32 -3.71
N MET A 71 -2.69 0.39 -3.78
CA MET A 71 -2.62 1.83 -3.55
C MET A 71 -3.35 2.62 -4.65
N VAL A 72 -3.23 2.20 -5.91
CA VAL A 72 -4.00 2.77 -7.02
C VAL A 72 -5.50 2.58 -6.79
N LEU A 73 -5.93 1.35 -6.48
CA LEU A 73 -7.33 1.08 -6.16
C LEU A 73 -7.82 1.91 -4.95
N ARG A 74 -7.00 2.03 -3.91
CA ARG A 74 -7.30 2.83 -2.72
C ARG A 74 -7.46 4.32 -3.06
N LEU A 75 -6.66 4.86 -3.96
CA LEU A 75 -6.80 6.24 -4.43
C LEU A 75 -8.12 6.44 -5.20
N PHE A 76 -8.48 5.52 -6.09
CA PHE A 76 -9.75 5.56 -6.81
C PHE A 76 -10.95 5.53 -5.86
N VAL A 77 -10.96 4.60 -4.89
CA VAL A 77 -12.05 4.50 -3.90
C VAL A 77 -12.10 5.73 -3.00
N ARG A 78 -10.94 6.29 -2.62
CA ARG A 78 -10.87 7.53 -1.84
C ARG A 78 -11.45 8.73 -2.60
N TRP A 79 -11.22 8.82 -3.91
CA TRP A 79 -11.79 9.90 -4.73
C TRP A 79 -13.32 9.85 -4.76
N GLY A 80 -13.90 8.65 -4.77
CA GLY A 80 -15.35 8.43 -4.75
C GLY A 80 -16.00 8.48 -3.36
N THR A 81 -15.24 8.66 -2.27
CA THR A 81 -15.77 8.63 -0.90
C THR A 81 -15.48 9.94 -0.16
N GLN A 82 -16.52 10.52 0.47
CA GLN A 82 -16.32 11.70 1.30
C GLN A 82 -15.61 11.30 2.61
N PRO A 83 -14.47 11.95 2.95
CA PRO A 83 -13.82 11.71 4.22
C PRO A 83 -14.70 12.23 5.37
N PRO A 84 -14.66 11.56 6.55
CA PRO A 84 -15.28 12.08 7.77
C PRO A 84 -14.82 13.52 8.09
N ALA A 85 -15.68 14.27 8.76
CA ALA A 85 -15.35 15.61 9.21
C ALA A 85 -14.06 15.62 10.04
N PRO A 86 -13.16 16.60 9.85
CA PRO A 86 -11.93 16.67 10.62
C PRO A 86 -12.23 16.78 12.12
N VAL A 87 -11.50 16.03 12.94
CA VAL A 87 -11.57 16.16 14.39
C VAL A 87 -10.99 17.53 14.81
N PRO A 88 -11.67 18.32 15.65
CA PRO A 88 -11.13 19.57 16.16
C PRO A 88 -9.81 19.33 16.93
N GLY A 89 -8.76 20.09 16.60
CA GLY A 89 -7.45 19.94 17.25
C GLY A 89 -6.45 21.03 16.85
N PRO A 90 -5.25 21.04 17.47
CA PRO A 90 -4.22 22.02 17.15
C PRO A 90 -3.82 21.96 15.67
N GLN A 91 -3.72 23.13 15.02
CA GLN A 91 -3.38 23.22 13.59
C GLN A 91 -2.05 22.51 13.24
N LEU A 92 -1.10 22.50 14.19
CA LEU A 92 0.18 21.80 14.02
C LEU A 92 0.01 20.28 13.86
N LEU A 93 -0.85 19.65 14.66
CA LEU A 93 -1.13 18.21 14.57
C LEU A 93 -1.80 17.87 13.23
N GLN A 94 -2.70 18.73 12.76
CA GLN A 94 -3.40 18.53 11.50
C GLN A 94 -2.45 18.62 10.30
N ARG A 95 -1.50 19.56 10.33
CA ARG A 95 -0.43 19.66 9.33
C ARG A 95 0.50 18.46 9.38
N ALA A 96 0.93 18.03 10.56
CA ALA A 96 1.78 16.85 10.73
C ALA A 96 1.09 15.59 10.18
N ALA A 97 -0.19 15.37 10.50
CA ALA A 97 -0.96 14.25 9.98
C ALA A 97 -1.04 14.27 8.44
N CYS A 98 -1.28 15.44 7.83
CA CYS A 98 -1.31 15.60 6.38
C CYS A 98 0.05 15.28 5.74
N LEU A 99 1.13 15.81 6.31
CA LEU A 99 2.51 15.57 5.85
C LEU A 99 2.89 14.09 5.94
N THR A 100 2.67 13.46 7.10
CA THR A 100 2.94 12.03 7.28
C THR A 100 2.14 11.19 6.29
N HIS A 101 0.87 11.51 6.07
CA HIS A 101 0.05 10.78 5.10
C HIS A 101 0.58 10.96 3.67
N GLY A 102 0.97 12.18 3.29
CA GLY A 102 1.57 12.46 1.98
C GLY A 102 2.88 11.70 1.76
N VAL A 103 3.78 11.72 2.74
CA VAL A 103 5.05 11.00 2.69
C VAL A 103 4.83 9.49 2.57
N LEU A 104 3.92 8.92 3.37
CA LEU A 104 3.60 7.49 3.29
C LEU A 104 3.06 7.12 1.90
N TYR A 105 2.19 7.94 1.32
CA TYR A 105 1.71 7.70 -0.05
C TYR A 105 2.84 7.73 -1.07
N LEU A 106 3.73 8.73 -0.97
CA LEU A 106 4.90 8.85 -1.84
C LEU A 106 5.80 7.62 -1.73
N LEU A 107 6.12 7.17 -0.52
CA LEU A 107 6.99 6.01 -0.30
C LEU A 107 6.35 4.72 -0.82
N MET A 108 5.06 4.50 -0.53
CA MET A 108 4.35 3.28 -0.91
C MET A 108 4.16 3.14 -2.42
N VAL A 109 4.09 4.24 -3.16
CA VAL A 109 3.98 4.24 -4.62
C VAL A 109 5.35 4.34 -5.29
N GLY A 110 6.21 5.22 -4.78
CA GLY A 110 7.54 5.49 -5.33
C GLY A 110 8.47 4.27 -5.22
N MET A 111 8.53 3.59 -4.08
CA MET A 111 9.46 2.47 -3.89
C MET A 111 9.18 1.30 -4.87
N PRO A 112 7.93 0.84 -5.06
CA PRO A 112 7.64 -0.18 -6.09
C PRO A 112 7.96 0.27 -7.51
N ILE A 113 7.67 1.53 -7.86
CA ILE A 113 7.99 2.07 -9.19
C ILE A 113 9.50 2.07 -9.42
N LEU A 114 10.28 2.55 -8.44
CA LEU A 114 11.74 2.51 -8.49
C LEU A 114 12.27 1.07 -8.60
N GLY A 115 11.63 0.10 -7.92
CA GLY A 115 11.96 -1.31 -8.06
C GLY A 115 11.76 -1.84 -9.49
N VAL A 116 10.61 -1.55 -10.10
CA VAL A 116 10.32 -1.94 -11.50
C VAL A 116 11.32 -1.29 -12.47
N LEU A 117 11.60 0.00 -12.27
CA LEU A 117 12.56 0.75 -13.08
C LEU A 117 13.98 0.21 -12.94
N ALA A 118 14.42 -0.14 -11.73
CA ALA A 118 15.72 -0.74 -11.49
C ALA A 118 15.89 -2.08 -12.23
N LEU A 119 14.83 -2.91 -12.27
CA LEU A 119 14.81 -4.14 -13.06
C LEU A 119 14.91 -3.85 -14.57
N ALA A 120 14.19 -2.84 -15.05
CA ALA A 120 14.19 -2.46 -16.47
C ALA A 120 15.57 -1.96 -16.93
N TRP A 121 16.24 -1.13 -16.12
CA TRP A 121 17.58 -0.63 -16.42
C TRP A 121 18.66 -1.71 -16.28
N GLY A 122 18.59 -2.56 -15.25
CA GLY A 122 19.54 -3.66 -15.07
C GLY A 122 19.51 -4.69 -16.22
N GLY A 123 18.41 -4.79 -16.97
CA GLY A 123 18.30 -5.60 -18.17
C GLY A 123 18.91 -4.97 -19.44
N GLN A 124 19.25 -3.67 -19.42
CA GLN A 124 19.69 -2.91 -20.59
C GLN A 124 21.22 -2.89 -20.77
N GLU A 125 21.98 -3.30 -19.74
CA GLU A 125 23.46 -3.31 -19.71
C GLU A 125 24.11 -4.45 -20.53
N LEU A 126 23.34 -5.27 -21.28
CA LEU A 126 23.88 -6.33 -22.16
C LEU A 126 23.22 -6.35 -23.54
N GLY A 127 23.12 -5.18 -24.16
CA GLY A 127 23.01 -5.05 -25.61
C GLY A 127 24.38 -5.05 -26.33
N GLU A 128 25.42 -5.59 -25.71
CA GLU A 128 26.69 -5.85 -26.40
C GLU A 128 26.53 -7.13 -27.23
N PRO A 129 26.67 -7.09 -28.57
CA PRO A 129 26.78 -8.31 -29.34
C PRO A 129 28.03 -9.04 -28.86
N GLN A 130 27.87 -10.29 -28.43
CA GLN A 130 28.98 -11.16 -28.10
C GLN A 130 29.84 -11.40 -29.37
N GLN A 131 30.78 -10.49 -29.63
CA GLN A 131 31.88 -10.69 -30.55
C GLN A 131 33.03 -11.35 -29.79
N GLY A 132 33.40 -12.56 -30.23
CA GLY A 132 34.74 -13.11 -30.09
C GLY A 132 35.04 -13.89 -28.81
N GLY A 133 35.22 -15.21 -28.95
CA GLY A 133 35.79 -16.02 -27.88
C GLY A 133 35.90 -17.52 -28.18
N ALA A 134 36.67 -17.85 -29.23
CA ALA A 134 37.29 -19.14 -29.57
C ALA A 134 36.40 -20.39 -29.74
#